data_AF-A0A645B9Z3-F1
#
_entry.id   AF-A0A645B9Z3-F1
#
_cell.length_a   1.000
_cell.length_b   1.000
_cell.length_c   1.000
_cell.angle_alpha   90.00
_cell.angle_beta   90.00
_cell.angle_gamma   90.00
#
_symmetry.space_group_name_H-M   'P 1'
#
loop_
_entity.id
_entity.type
_entity.pdbx_description
1 polymer ?
#
loop_
_entity_poly.entity_id
_entity_poly.type
_entity_poly.pdbx_seq_one_letter_code
_entity_poly.pdbx_strand_id
1 'polypeptide(L)'
;MAKLMAYALKNKEFIQIAETKTYTVAANNVRTTEIVLHNTDRLLVATAGDPIDTVYPYAIAGKTGDTDKAGKCLVAAAEKDGARIIYASFGDVADLYGGDKVTTNLARFVNAAKVFESVFDNGYQKVTAAELGLQKSFSTGVVGGEESDLKDGQLTMSARLDDVAIRALPDKIANIKANASSITANVVLTAEAQAPITAGQSMGEVQYQLNGQTICTVPLVADFAVNKVLGMEAVPTDDGNVVSVSPESTPLIDRGHKDWDAGDYLTLTFVLLIVLLVALVVIFVLSERKRRYERKRRSARAKKRRPY
;
A
#
# COMPACT_ATOMS: atom_id res chain seq x y z
N MET A 1 25.62 3.27 3.01
CA MET A 1 24.54 2.71 3.86
C MET A 1 23.15 3.27 3.57
N ALA A 2 22.90 4.58 3.65
CA ALA A 2 21.54 5.12 3.43
C ALA A 2 20.90 4.70 2.08
N LYS A 3 21.67 4.70 0.98
CA LYS A 3 21.21 4.19 -0.33
C LYS A 3 20.85 2.70 -0.31
N LEU A 4 21.55 1.88 0.48
CA LEU A 4 21.27 0.46 0.63
C LEU A 4 19.97 0.25 1.40
N MET A 5 19.79 0.98 2.50
CA MET A 5 18.52 0.98 3.25
C MET A 5 17.36 1.43 2.36
N ALA A 6 17.54 2.49 1.56
CA ALA A 6 16.52 2.96 0.62
C ALA A 6 16.12 1.90 -0.43
N TYR A 7 17.06 1.05 -0.84
CA TYR A 7 16.76 -0.08 -1.71
C TYR A 7 16.03 -1.20 -0.95
N ALA A 8 16.49 -1.55 0.25
CA ALA A 8 15.89 -2.59 1.08
C ALA A 8 14.45 -2.27 1.48
N LEU A 9 14.13 -1.00 1.77
CA LEU A 9 12.77 -0.51 2.09
C LEU A 9 11.76 -0.64 0.94
N LYS A 10 12.19 -1.06 -0.26
CA LYS A 10 11.29 -1.43 -1.35
C LYS A 10 10.73 -2.84 -1.20
N ASN A 11 11.34 -3.67 -0.37
CA ASN A 11 10.89 -5.02 -0.07
C ASN A 11 10.06 -5.01 1.23
N LYS A 12 8.77 -5.36 1.13
CA LYS A 12 7.86 -5.40 2.27
C LYS A 12 8.28 -6.45 3.31
N GLU A 13 8.79 -7.59 2.88
CA GLU A 13 9.28 -8.65 3.76
C GLU A 13 10.50 -8.19 4.57
N PHE A 14 11.38 -7.40 3.95
CA PHE A 14 12.51 -6.80 4.68
C PHE A 14 12.03 -5.88 5.81
N ILE A 15 11.02 -5.03 5.56
CA ILE A 15 10.45 -4.15 6.59
C ILE A 15 9.87 -5.00 7.73
N GLN A 16 9.04 -5.99 7.39
CA GLN A 16 8.43 -6.91 8.36
C GLN A 16 9.47 -7.61 9.24
N ILE A 17 10.57 -8.09 8.65
CA ILE A 17 11.67 -8.71 9.40
C ILE A 17 12.38 -7.67 10.26
N ALA A 18 12.68 -6.48 9.73
CA ALA A 18 13.44 -5.45 10.43
C ALA A 18 12.67 -4.83 11.62
N GLU A 19 11.34 -4.72 11.52
CA GLU A 19 10.48 -4.19 12.58
C GLU A 19 10.12 -5.24 13.65
N THR A 20 10.35 -6.53 13.37
CA THR A 20 10.06 -7.62 14.31
C THR A 20 10.82 -7.39 15.62
N LYS A 21 10.08 -7.23 16.71
CA LYS A 21 10.63 -6.90 18.05
C LYS A 21 11.29 -8.10 18.71
N THR A 22 10.63 -9.26 18.61
CA THR A 22 11.09 -10.53 19.17
C THR A 22 10.72 -11.64 18.18
N TYR A 23 11.63 -12.59 17.99
CA TYR A 23 11.35 -13.79 17.20
C TYR A 23 11.83 -15.03 17.94
N THR A 24 10.96 -16.02 18.05
CA THR A 24 11.26 -17.29 18.69
C THR A 24 11.65 -18.31 17.63
N VAL A 25 12.92 -18.71 17.63
CA VAL A 25 13.43 -19.79 16.80
C VAL A 25 13.09 -21.11 17.50
N ALA A 26 12.16 -21.87 16.92
CA ALA A 26 11.77 -23.18 17.44
C ALA A 26 12.96 -24.15 17.47
N ALA A 27 12.95 -25.05 18.46
CA ALA A 27 13.91 -26.15 18.52
C ALA A 27 13.77 -27.07 17.28
N ASN A 28 14.89 -27.62 16.83
CA ASN A 28 14.95 -28.60 15.75
C ASN A 28 16.03 -29.65 16.02
N ASN A 29 16.28 -30.52 15.04
CA ASN A 29 17.26 -31.60 15.12
C ASN A 29 18.72 -31.14 15.24
N VAL A 30 19.05 -29.90 14.87
CA VAL A 30 20.39 -29.31 15.02
C VAL A 30 20.49 -28.51 16.31
N ARG A 31 19.41 -27.81 16.68
CA ARG A 31 19.34 -26.93 17.84
C ARG A 31 18.17 -27.35 18.71
N THR A 32 18.46 -28.18 19.71
CA THR A 32 17.44 -28.85 20.53
C THR A 32 16.74 -27.93 21.53
N THR A 33 17.18 -26.69 21.66
CA THR A 33 16.54 -25.67 22.50
C THR A 33 15.98 -24.55 21.64
N GLU A 34 14.90 -23.95 22.12
CA GLU A 34 14.37 -22.70 21.58
C GLU A 34 15.35 -21.54 21.81
N ILE A 35 15.40 -20.59 20.87
CA ILE A 35 16.10 -19.32 21.07
C ILE A 35 15.17 -18.15 20.82
N VAL A 36 15.08 -17.28 21.80
CA VAL A 36 14.42 -15.99 21.67
C VAL A 36 15.43 -14.96 21.18
N LEU A 37 15.18 -14.41 20.00
CA LEU A 37 15.95 -13.30 19.43
C LEU A 37 15.23 -11.99 19.74
N HIS A 38 15.96 -11.03 20.28
CA HIS A 38 15.44 -9.69 20.54
C HIS A 38 16.06 -8.68 19.58
N ASN A 39 15.23 -7.76 19.10
CA ASN A 39 15.71 -6.69 18.25
C ASN A 39 16.60 -5.75 19.05
N THR A 40 17.81 -5.54 18.56
CA THR A 40 18.79 -4.65 19.20
C THR A 40 18.55 -3.17 18.90
N ASP A 41 17.68 -2.85 17.93
CA ASP A 41 17.35 -1.46 17.60
C ASP A 41 16.43 -0.87 18.68
N ARG A 42 16.99 0.06 19.45
CA ARG A 42 16.28 0.71 20.55
C ARG A 42 15.22 1.71 20.10
N LEU A 43 15.15 2.04 18.80
CA LEU A 43 14.03 2.80 18.24
C LEU A 43 12.75 1.95 18.17
N LEU A 44 12.88 0.62 18.13
CA LEU A 44 11.74 -0.31 18.00
C LEU A 44 11.36 -0.98 19.32
N VAL A 45 12.35 -1.22 20.18
CA VAL A 45 12.19 -2.00 21.41
C VAL A 45 12.87 -1.33 22.59
N ALA A 46 12.08 -1.01 23.61
CA ALA A 46 12.60 -0.57 24.90
C ALA A 46 13.38 -1.71 25.56
N THR A 47 14.54 -1.41 26.13
CA THR A 47 15.35 -2.41 26.86
C THR A 47 15.39 -2.07 28.34
N ALA A 48 15.10 -3.08 29.18
CA ALA A 48 15.14 -2.93 30.62
C ALA A 48 16.56 -2.51 31.08
N GLY A 49 16.62 -1.48 31.92
CA GLY A 49 17.87 -0.91 32.42
C GLY A 49 18.44 0.24 31.60
N ASP A 50 17.89 0.52 30.40
CA ASP A 50 18.23 1.77 29.70
C ASP A 50 17.65 2.97 30.49
N PRO A 51 18.45 4.01 30.79
CA PRO A 51 17.99 5.14 31.60
C PRO A 51 17.09 6.12 30.84
N ILE A 52 16.94 5.95 29.52
CA ILE A 52 16.14 6.81 28.65
C ILE A 52 15.37 5.91 27.70
N ASP A 53 14.07 6.18 27.54
CA ASP A 53 13.26 5.55 26.49
C ASP A 53 13.59 6.17 25.14
N THR A 54 14.09 5.34 24.22
CA THR A 54 14.43 5.75 22.86
C THR A 54 13.48 5.18 21.82
N VAL A 55 12.40 4.50 22.25
CA VAL A 55 11.40 3.97 21.32
C VAL A 55 10.80 5.13 20.55
N TYR A 56 10.83 5.01 19.23
CA TYR A 56 10.35 6.04 18.33
C TYR A 56 9.12 5.54 17.58
N PRO A 57 7.93 6.14 17.80
CA PRO A 57 6.67 5.62 17.26
C PRO A 57 6.63 5.47 15.74
N TYR A 58 7.43 6.26 15.02
CA TYR A 58 7.48 6.27 13.57
C TYR A 58 8.62 5.42 12.99
N ALA A 59 9.41 4.71 13.81
CA ALA A 59 10.47 3.83 13.31
C ALA A 59 9.89 2.60 12.61
N ILE A 60 10.38 2.30 11.41
CA ILE A 60 9.87 1.19 10.57
C ILE A 60 10.94 0.14 10.25
N ALA A 61 12.21 0.46 10.35
CA ALA A 61 13.30 -0.48 10.10
C ALA A 61 14.62 0.08 10.63
N GLY A 62 15.54 -0.80 10.98
CA GLY A 62 16.90 -0.39 11.24
C GLY A 62 17.89 -1.54 11.33
N LYS A 63 19.16 -1.17 11.38
CA LYS A 63 20.26 -2.09 11.64
C LYS A 63 21.32 -1.40 12.48
N THR A 64 21.60 -2.03 13.62
CA THR A 64 22.71 -1.71 14.52
C THR A 64 23.98 -2.41 14.04
N GLY A 65 25.13 -1.87 14.39
CA GLY A 65 26.41 -2.58 14.26
C GLY A 65 27.43 -2.01 15.22
N ASP A 66 28.29 -2.86 15.76
CA ASP A 66 29.36 -2.42 16.62
C ASP A 66 30.56 -3.37 16.61
N THR A 67 31.75 -2.76 16.58
CA THR A 67 33.05 -3.40 16.76
C THR A 67 34.00 -2.36 17.35
N ASP A 68 35.10 -2.78 17.96
CA ASP A 68 36.10 -1.83 18.52
C ASP A 68 36.64 -0.86 17.48
N LYS A 69 36.74 -1.28 16.20
CA LYS A 69 37.23 -0.44 15.10
C LYS A 69 36.17 0.50 14.51
N ALA A 70 34.91 0.07 14.50
CA ALA A 70 33.82 0.81 13.86
C ALA A 70 33.05 1.73 14.83
N GLY A 71 33.22 1.53 16.14
CA GLY A 71 32.37 2.16 17.15
C GLY A 71 30.91 1.68 17.04
N LYS A 72 30.00 2.42 17.65
CA LYS A 72 28.56 2.19 17.58
C LYS A 72 28.00 2.83 16.30
N CYS A 73 27.33 2.02 15.48
CA CYS A 73 26.75 2.42 14.20
C CYS A 73 25.24 2.17 14.20
N LEU A 74 24.50 2.98 13.45
CA LEU A 74 23.07 2.82 13.21
C LEU A 74 22.73 3.22 11.77
N VAL A 75 21.88 2.42 11.13
CA VAL A 75 21.13 2.87 9.95
C VAL A 75 19.68 2.57 10.22
N ALA A 76 18.85 3.59 10.35
CA ALA A 76 17.45 3.46 10.72
C ALA A 76 16.57 4.24 9.74
N ALA A 77 15.30 3.85 9.66
CA ALA A 77 14.30 4.50 8.86
C ALA A 77 13.04 4.76 9.69
N ALA A 78 12.43 5.90 9.45
CA ALA A 78 11.15 6.27 10.03
C ALA A 78 10.17 6.72 8.94
N GLU A 79 8.88 6.46 9.17
CA GLU A 79 7.78 6.87 8.32
C GLU A 79 6.68 7.59 9.11
N LYS A 80 6.34 8.81 8.69
CA LYS A 80 5.29 9.64 9.30
C LYS A 80 4.47 10.27 8.19
N ASP A 81 3.16 10.03 8.17
CA ASP A 81 2.23 10.58 7.17
C ASP A 81 2.67 10.29 5.70
N GLY A 82 3.24 9.10 5.45
CA GLY A 82 3.77 8.69 4.14
C GLY A 82 5.14 9.26 3.74
N ALA A 83 5.70 10.20 4.51
CA ALA A 83 7.08 10.65 4.33
C ALA A 83 8.05 9.67 5.01
N ARG A 84 9.12 9.29 4.31
CA ARG A 84 10.19 8.43 4.84
C ARG A 84 11.49 9.19 5.00
N ILE A 85 12.17 8.98 6.12
CA ILE A 85 13.53 9.47 6.36
C ILE A 85 14.43 8.28 6.68
N ILE A 86 15.66 8.31 6.19
CA ILE A 86 16.71 7.36 6.54
C ILE A 86 17.81 8.14 7.27
N TYR A 87 18.13 7.70 8.48
CA TYR A 87 19.24 8.19 9.27
C TYR A 87 20.38 7.16 9.24
N ALA A 88 21.62 7.64 9.15
CA ALA A 88 22.80 6.80 9.21
C ALA A 88 23.90 7.49 10.02
N SER A 89 24.33 6.85 11.11
CA SER A 89 25.45 7.29 11.95
C SER A 89 26.45 6.16 12.15
N PHE A 90 27.71 6.54 12.34
CA PHE A 90 28.86 5.63 12.45
C PHE A 90 29.87 6.20 13.43
N GLY A 91 30.56 5.33 14.16
CA GLY A 91 31.75 5.72 14.91
C GLY A 91 31.50 6.31 16.29
N ASP A 92 30.33 6.14 16.89
CA ASP A 92 30.10 6.57 18.27
C ASP A 92 30.98 5.72 19.21
N VAL A 93 31.95 6.36 19.87
CA VAL A 93 32.91 5.74 20.80
C VAL A 93 32.96 6.51 22.11
N ALA A 94 33.39 5.85 23.18
CA ALA A 94 33.37 6.41 24.54
C ALA A 94 34.14 7.73 24.67
N ASP A 95 35.24 7.89 23.93
CA ASP A 95 36.06 9.11 23.94
C ASP A 95 35.28 10.35 23.49
N LEU A 96 34.29 10.20 22.61
CA LEU A 96 33.41 11.30 22.17
C LEU A 96 32.48 11.78 23.29
N TYR A 97 32.28 10.95 24.32
CA TYR A 97 31.36 11.18 25.43
C TYR A 97 32.09 11.19 26.79
N GLY A 98 33.38 11.53 26.81
CA GLY A 98 34.16 11.65 28.05
C GLY A 98 34.26 10.34 28.84
N GLY A 99 34.19 9.19 28.16
CA GLY A 99 34.20 7.87 28.78
C GLY A 99 32.81 7.35 29.19
N ASP A 100 31.73 8.11 28.99
CA ASP A 100 30.37 7.69 29.32
C ASP A 100 29.86 6.60 28.34
N LYS A 101 29.91 5.35 28.80
CA LYS A 101 29.46 4.19 28.04
C LYS A 101 27.95 4.13 27.84
N VAL A 102 27.18 4.69 28.78
CA VAL A 102 25.71 4.71 28.68
C VAL A 102 25.30 5.60 27.52
N THR A 103 25.80 6.84 27.51
CA THR A 103 25.56 7.76 26.40
C THR A 103 26.10 7.21 25.09
N THR A 104 27.31 6.62 25.08
CA THR A 104 27.88 5.99 23.87
C THR A 104 26.96 4.94 23.25
N ASN A 105 26.31 4.11 24.08
CA ASN A 105 25.42 3.06 23.59
C ASN A 105 24.11 3.58 23.01
N LEU A 106 23.61 4.71 23.53
CA LEU A 106 22.28 5.24 23.25
C LEU A 106 22.25 6.45 22.30
N ALA A 107 23.37 7.18 22.17
CA ALA A 107 23.44 8.44 21.42
C ALA A 107 22.92 8.28 19.98
N ARG A 108 23.32 7.23 19.26
CA ARG A 108 22.83 6.94 17.90
C ARG A 108 21.30 6.87 17.79
N PHE A 109 20.59 6.37 18.80
CA PHE A 109 19.13 6.26 18.79
C PHE A 109 18.48 7.60 19.16
N VAL A 110 18.97 8.27 20.20
CA VAL A 110 18.50 9.60 20.60
C VAL A 110 18.68 10.60 19.45
N ASN A 111 19.83 10.58 18.79
CA ASN A 111 20.14 11.44 17.66
C ASN A 111 19.27 11.12 16.45
N ALA A 112 19.04 9.83 16.14
CA ALA A 112 18.13 9.42 15.08
C ALA A 112 16.73 9.99 15.29
N ALA A 113 16.14 9.80 16.48
CA ALA A 113 14.81 10.31 16.80
C ALA A 113 14.72 11.84 16.66
N LYS A 114 15.70 12.58 17.18
CA LYS A 114 15.77 14.05 17.04
C LYS A 114 15.86 14.50 15.58
N VAL A 115 16.69 13.83 14.78
CA VAL A 115 16.83 14.15 13.35
C VAL A 115 15.54 13.82 12.60
N PHE A 116 14.88 12.69 12.90
CA PHE A 116 13.60 12.36 12.30
C PHE A 116 12.55 13.43 12.58
N GLU A 117 12.32 13.81 13.84
CA GLU A 117 11.35 14.86 14.17
C GLU A 117 11.73 16.20 13.53
N SER A 118 12.99 16.63 13.69
CA SER A 118 13.45 17.89 13.10
C SER A 118 13.23 17.95 11.59
N VAL A 119 13.47 16.85 10.87
CA VAL A 119 13.28 16.83 9.42
C VAL A 119 11.80 16.72 9.08
N PHE A 120 11.00 15.90 9.78
CA PHE A 120 9.55 15.84 9.57
C PHE A 120 8.86 17.18 9.80
N ASP A 121 9.31 17.96 10.78
CA ASP A 121 8.70 19.24 11.15
C ASP A 121 9.18 20.40 10.27
N ASN A 122 10.45 20.40 9.86
CA ASN A 122 11.04 21.55 9.16
C ASN A 122 11.36 21.29 7.68
N GLY A 123 11.62 20.04 7.29
CA GLY A 123 11.98 19.66 5.92
C GLY A 123 10.79 19.21 5.06
N TYR A 124 9.66 18.93 5.69
CA TYR A 124 8.45 18.45 5.03
C TYR A 124 7.27 19.40 5.29
N GLN A 125 6.30 19.40 4.37
CA GLN A 125 5.01 20.03 4.54
C GLN A 125 3.91 18.97 4.63
N LYS A 126 2.75 19.36 5.16
CA LYS A 126 1.58 18.50 5.34
C LYS A 126 0.36 19.09 4.63
N VAL A 127 -0.48 18.21 4.10
CA VAL A 127 -1.85 18.51 3.67
C VAL A 127 -2.75 17.36 4.12
N THR A 128 -3.96 17.67 4.56
CA THR A 128 -4.95 16.68 4.99
C THR A 128 -5.81 16.20 3.84
N ALA A 129 -6.39 15.00 3.97
CA ALA A 129 -7.38 14.51 3.02
C ALA A 129 -8.60 15.45 2.92
N ALA A 130 -8.99 16.07 4.03
CA ALA A 130 -10.08 17.05 4.08
C ALA A 130 -9.76 18.31 3.25
N GLU A 131 -8.55 18.88 3.38
CA GLU A 131 -8.11 20.02 2.55
C GLU A 131 -8.07 19.70 1.05
N LEU A 132 -7.85 18.43 0.69
CA LEU A 132 -7.84 17.99 -0.71
C LEU A 132 -9.23 17.61 -1.25
N GLY A 133 -10.26 17.54 -0.40
CA GLY A 133 -11.59 17.11 -0.82
C GLY A 133 -11.61 15.69 -1.37
N LEU A 134 -10.80 14.78 -0.82
CA LEU A 134 -10.71 13.41 -1.32
C LEU A 134 -12.08 12.71 -1.24
N GLN A 135 -12.45 11.99 -2.32
CA GLN A 135 -13.70 11.24 -2.38
C GLN A 135 -13.79 10.24 -1.21
N LYS A 136 -14.80 10.38 -0.35
CA LYS A 136 -14.99 9.54 0.84
C LYS A 136 -15.84 8.30 0.58
N SER A 137 -16.85 8.40 -0.29
CA SER A 137 -17.87 7.37 -0.46
C SER A 137 -17.73 6.63 -1.77
N PHE A 138 -17.93 5.31 -1.70
CA PHE A 138 -17.86 4.37 -2.81
C PHE A 138 -19.03 3.39 -2.69
N SER A 139 -19.34 2.69 -3.77
CA SER A 139 -20.39 1.67 -3.76
C SER A 139 -20.02 0.48 -4.62
N THR A 140 -20.57 -0.68 -4.26
CA THR A 140 -20.36 -1.93 -5.00
C THR A 140 -21.57 -2.84 -4.85
N GLY A 141 -21.77 -3.74 -5.81
CA GLY A 141 -22.78 -4.79 -5.69
C GLY A 141 -22.36 -5.83 -4.65
N VAL A 142 -23.34 -6.54 -4.06
CA VAL A 142 -23.08 -7.61 -3.09
C VAL A 142 -23.62 -8.93 -3.60
N VAL A 143 -22.77 -9.95 -3.67
CA VAL A 143 -23.18 -11.30 -4.05
C VAL A 143 -23.89 -11.98 -2.88
N GLY A 144 -25.11 -12.48 -3.14
CA GLY A 144 -25.91 -13.23 -2.17
C GLY A 144 -26.45 -12.39 -1.01
N GLY A 145 -26.45 -11.06 -1.13
CA GLY A 145 -26.99 -10.14 -0.14
C GLY A 145 -28.51 -9.99 -0.23
N GLU A 146 -29.17 -9.82 0.92
CA GLU A 146 -30.59 -9.47 0.97
C GLU A 146 -30.84 -8.07 0.39
N GLU A 147 -31.75 -7.96 -0.57
CA GLU A 147 -32.02 -6.72 -1.29
C GLU A 147 -32.54 -5.60 -0.37
N SER A 148 -33.27 -5.96 0.69
CA SER A 148 -33.77 -5.02 1.70
C SER A 148 -32.68 -4.33 2.51
N ASP A 149 -31.48 -4.91 2.59
CA ASP A 149 -30.35 -4.33 3.30
C ASP A 149 -29.56 -3.34 2.43
N LEU A 150 -29.72 -3.41 1.10
CA LEU A 150 -28.97 -2.62 0.13
C LEU A 150 -29.64 -1.26 -0.13
N LYS A 151 -28.83 -0.24 -0.43
CA LYS A 151 -29.31 1.08 -0.87
C LYS A 151 -29.17 1.16 -2.38
N ASP A 152 -30.28 1.28 -3.09
CA ASP A 152 -30.32 1.26 -4.55
C ASP A 152 -29.62 0.03 -5.15
N GLY A 153 -29.76 -1.13 -4.50
CA GLY A 153 -29.14 -2.39 -4.90
C GLY A 153 -27.63 -2.48 -4.67
N GLN A 154 -27.04 -1.56 -3.89
CA GLN A 154 -25.60 -1.52 -3.63
C GLN A 154 -25.28 -1.41 -2.13
N LEU A 155 -24.10 -1.91 -1.76
CA LEU A 155 -23.44 -1.59 -0.50
C LEU A 155 -22.70 -0.27 -0.65
N THR A 156 -22.88 0.65 0.31
CA THR A 156 -22.02 1.83 0.41
C THR A 156 -20.84 1.55 1.33
N MET A 157 -19.69 2.12 0.95
CA MET A 157 -18.43 1.96 1.66
C MET A 157 -17.76 3.32 1.82
N SER A 158 -17.12 3.52 2.98
CA SER A 158 -16.41 4.75 3.30
C SER A 158 -14.91 4.54 3.42
N ALA A 159 -14.15 5.37 2.71
CA ALA A 159 -12.72 5.54 2.94
C ALA A 159 -12.48 6.21 4.30
N ARG A 160 -11.57 5.65 5.11
CA ARG A 160 -11.19 6.21 6.42
C ARG A 160 -10.24 7.39 6.24
N LEU A 161 -10.79 8.60 6.16
CA LEU A 161 -10.04 9.84 5.84
C LEU A 161 -9.83 10.79 7.02
N ASP A 162 -10.49 10.56 8.16
CA ASP A 162 -10.68 11.59 9.20
C ASP A 162 -9.35 12.13 9.79
N ASP A 163 -8.32 11.27 9.90
CA ASP A 163 -6.98 11.64 10.39
C ASP A 163 -5.88 11.52 9.32
N VAL A 164 -6.28 11.45 8.04
CA VAL A 164 -5.32 11.20 6.96
C VAL A 164 -4.58 12.48 6.59
N ALA A 165 -3.27 12.40 6.70
CA ALA A 165 -2.34 13.44 6.33
C ALA A 165 -1.32 12.91 5.34
N ILE A 166 -1.00 13.73 4.36
CA ILE A 166 0.07 13.48 3.40
C ILE A 166 1.20 14.44 3.75
N ARG A 167 2.35 13.87 4.11
CA ARG A 167 3.59 14.60 4.34
C ARG A 167 4.54 14.35 3.18
N ALA A 168 5.05 15.43 2.59
CA ALA A 168 5.98 15.37 1.48
C ALA A 168 6.82 16.65 1.40
N LEU A 169 7.87 16.63 0.57
CA LEU A 169 8.69 17.82 0.34
C LEU A 169 7.79 18.99 -0.13
N PRO A 170 8.16 20.25 0.17
CA PRO A 170 7.33 21.42 -0.13
C PRO A 170 6.82 21.45 -1.58
N ASP A 171 7.68 21.24 -2.57
CA ASP A 171 7.30 21.26 -3.98
C ASP A 171 6.27 20.16 -4.32
N LYS A 172 6.37 18.99 -3.69
CA LYS A 172 5.41 17.90 -3.89
C LYS A 172 4.06 18.23 -3.27
N ILE A 173 4.02 18.84 -2.08
CA ILE A 173 2.78 19.30 -1.46
C ILE A 173 2.14 20.42 -2.26
N ALA A 174 2.92 21.41 -2.70
CA ALA A 174 2.45 22.48 -3.57
C ALA A 174 1.82 21.92 -4.86
N ASN A 175 2.48 20.94 -5.49
CA ASN A 175 1.93 20.27 -6.67
C ASN A 175 0.64 19.49 -6.38
N ILE A 176 0.54 18.79 -5.25
CA ILE A 176 -0.69 18.08 -4.85
C ILE A 176 -1.83 19.08 -4.64
N LYS A 177 -1.60 20.18 -3.92
CA LYS A 177 -2.60 21.23 -3.68
C LYS A 177 -3.08 21.89 -4.98
N ALA A 178 -2.14 22.24 -5.87
CA ALA A 178 -2.46 22.89 -7.14
C ALA A 178 -3.28 22.00 -8.10
N ASN A 179 -3.20 20.68 -7.95
CA ASN A 179 -3.88 19.71 -8.82
C ASN A 179 -4.87 18.82 -8.05
N ALA A 180 -5.43 19.31 -6.94
CA ALA A 180 -6.30 18.52 -6.08
C ALA A 180 -7.52 17.95 -6.83
N SER A 181 -8.09 18.73 -7.76
CA SER A 181 -9.21 18.30 -8.61
C SER A 181 -8.88 17.20 -9.62
N SER A 182 -7.59 16.94 -9.87
CA SER A 182 -7.11 15.88 -10.75
C SER A 182 -6.75 14.60 -9.99
N ILE A 183 -6.95 14.56 -8.67
CA ILE A 183 -6.74 13.37 -7.86
C ILE A 183 -7.84 12.36 -8.15
N THR A 184 -7.46 11.13 -8.51
CA THR A 184 -8.39 10.03 -8.74
C THR A 184 -8.35 9.03 -7.60
N ALA A 185 -9.47 8.38 -7.32
CA ALA A 185 -9.57 7.30 -6.34
C ALA A 185 -9.63 5.96 -7.06
N ASN A 186 -8.72 5.05 -6.72
CA ASN A 186 -8.72 3.67 -7.19
C ASN A 186 -9.08 2.73 -6.04
N VAL A 187 -10.25 2.10 -6.12
CA VAL A 187 -10.72 1.13 -5.11
C VAL A 187 -10.09 -0.22 -5.38
N VAL A 188 -9.45 -0.79 -4.36
CA VAL A 188 -8.86 -2.13 -4.40
C VAL A 188 -9.52 -2.96 -3.31
N LEU A 189 -10.44 -3.84 -3.71
CA LEU A 189 -11.11 -4.75 -2.78
C LEU A 189 -10.20 -5.92 -2.43
N THR A 190 -10.25 -6.40 -1.18
CA THR A 190 -9.52 -7.60 -0.75
C THR A 190 -10.09 -8.88 -1.36
N ALA A 191 -11.40 -8.90 -1.59
CA ALA A 191 -12.15 -9.96 -2.24
C ALA A 191 -13.41 -9.34 -2.86
N GLU A 192 -14.11 -10.09 -3.70
CA GLU A 192 -15.45 -9.72 -4.14
C GLU A 192 -16.38 -9.53 -2.92
N ALA A 193 -17.24 -8.51 -2.96
CA ALA A 193 -18.16 -8.22 -1.87
C ALA A 193 -19.27 -9.30 -1.84
N GLN A 194 -19.21 -10.17 -0.83
CA GLN A 194 -20.13 -11.29 -0.67
C GLN A 194 -20.74 -11.26 0.74
N ALA A 195 -22.06 -11.47 0.83
CA ALA A 195 -22.75 -11.56 2.10
C ALA A 195 -22.45 -12.89 2.83
N PRO A 196 -22.44 -12.91 4.18
CA PRO A 196 -22.80 -11.80 5.07
C PRO A 196 -21.67 -10.76 5.23
N ILE A 197 -22.05 -9.49 5.31
CA ILE A 197 -21.15 -8.36 5.56
C ILE A 197 -21.57 -7.67 6.86
N THR A 198 -20.61 -7.31 7.72
CA THR A 198 -20.87 -6.53 8.93
C THR A 198 -20.57 -5.05 8.74
N ALA A 199 -21.33 -4.17 9.40
CA ALA A 199 -21.02 -2.74 9.40
C ALA A 199 -19.60 -2.48 9.95
N GLY A 200 -18.82 -1.66 9.26
CA GLY A 200 -17.42 -1.38 9.58
C GLY A 200 -16.43 -2.45 9.12
N GLN A 201 -16.88 -3.53 8.47
CA GLN A 201 -16.00 -4.56 7.90
C GLN A 201 -15.00 -3.95 6.92
N SER A 202 -13.73 -4.36 7.00
CA SER A 202 -12.73 -3.97 6.00
C SER A 202 -13.05 -4.63 4.67
N MET A 203 -13.19 -3.80 3.63
CA MET A 203 -13.50 -4.22 2.27
C MET A 203 -12.27 -4.15 1.35
N GLY A 204 -11.20 -3.53 1.83
CA GLY A 204 -9.95 -3.31 1.11
C GLY A 204 -9.41 -1.92 1.36
N GLU A 205 -8.91 -1.27 0.31
CA GLU A 205 -8.28 0.04 0.40
C GLU A 205 -8.66 0.94 -0.78
N VAL A 206 -8.53 2.26 -0.57
CA VAL A 206 -8.61 3.27 -1.63
C VAL A 206 -7.23 3.88 -1.83
N GLN A 207 -6.74 3.81 -3.05
CA GLN A 207 -5.48 4.42 -3.46
C GLN A 207 -5.79 5.73 -4.19
N TYR A 208 -5.46 6.86 -3.56
CA TYR A 208 -5.59 8.16 -4.21
C TYR A 208 -4.36 8.43 -5.06
N GLN A 209 -4.56 8.80 -6.32
CA GLN A 209 -3.50 8.95 -7.30
C GLN A 209 -3.51 10.33 -7.94
N LEU A 210 -2.32 10.89 -8.15
CA LEU A 210 -2.12 12.07 -8.96
C LEU A 210 -1.10 11.73 -10.05
N ASN A 211 -1.45 11.95 -11.32
CA ASN A 211 -0.61 11.60 -12.47
C ASN A 211 -0.15 10.12 -12.48
N GLY A 212 -1.02 9.20 -12.04
CA GLY A 212 -0.74 7.77 -11.94
C GLY A 212 0.19 7.37 -10.79
N GLN A 213 0.55 8.30 -9.89
CA GLN A 213 1.33 8.00 -8.68
C GLN A 213 0.42 8.06 -7.45
N THR A 214 0.42 6.99 -6.66
CA THR A 214 -0.27 6.96 -5.37
C THR A 214 0.32 8.00 -4.41
N ILE A 215 -0.54 8.89 -3.90
CA ILE A 215 -0.18 9.92 -2.92
C ILE A 215 -0.51 9.48 -1.49
N CYS A 216 -1.57 8.70 -1.31
CA CYS A 216 -1.89 8.00 -0.05
C CYS A 216 -2.79 6.79 -0.34
N THR A 217 -2.79 5.85 0.60
CA THR A 217 -3.64 4.67 0.61
C THR A 217 -4.35 4.61 1.95
N VAL A 218 -5.67 4.39 1.94
CA VAL A 218 -6.48 4.39 3.17
C VAL A 218 -7.41 3.18 3.20
N PRO A 219 -7.76 2.65 4.39
CA PRO A 219 -8.72 1.57 4.51
C PRO A 219 -10.10 1.95 3.96
N LEU A 220 -10.75 1.00 3.28
CA LEU A 220 -12.14 1.07 2.85
C LEU A 220 -12.98 0.14 3.72
N VAL A 221 -14.11 0.63 4.23
CA VAL A 221 -15.00 -0.16 5.11
C VAL A 221 -16.44 -0.14 4.63
N ALA A 222 -17.20 -1.19 4.95
CA ALA A 222 -18.66 -1.23 4.75
C ALA A 222 -19.37 -0.25 5.71
N ASP A 223 -20.35 0.50 5.23
CA ASP A 223 -21.09 1.46 6.06
C ASP A 223 -22.21 0.78 6.88
N PHE A 224 -22.74 -0.33 6.39
CA PHE A 224 -23.82 -1.08 7.02
C PHE A 224 -23.66 -2.59 6.79
N ALA A 225 -24.42 -3.39 7.53
CA ALA A 225 -24.44 -4.83 7.40
C ALA A 225 -25.34 -5.27 6.23
N VAL A 226 -24.99 -6.38 5.58
CA VAL A 226 -25.80 -7.02 4.55
C VAL A 226 -25.91 -8.49 4.88
N ASN A 227 -27.12 -8.95 5.18
CA ASN A 227 -27.39 -10.34 5.48
C ASN A 227 -27.30 -11.20 4.23
N LYS A 228 -26.96 -12.46 4.43
CA LYS A 228 -26.99 -13.46 3.35
C LYS A 228 -28.43 -13.88 3.12
N VAL A 229 -28.87 -13.89 1.86
CA VAL A 229 -30.17 -14.47 1.50
C VAL A 229 -30.22 -15.91 2.01
N LEU A 230 -31.10 -16.16 2.98
CA LEU A 230 -31.43 -17.51 3.38
C LEU A 230 -32.30 -18.10 2.27
N GLY A 231 -31.72 -19.02 1.50
CA GLY A 231 -32.53 -19.84 0.61
C GLY A 231 -33.61 -20.51 1.46
N MET A 232 -34.88 -20.39 1.05
CA MET A 232 -35.96 -21.20 1.60
C MET A 232 -35.45 -22.65 1.65
N GLU A 233 -35.25 -23.18 2.86
CA GLU A 233 -35.07 -24.61 3.03
C GLU A 233 -36.27 -25.28 2.38
N ALA A 234 -36.02 -26.23 1.48
CA ALA A 234 -37.06 -27.00 0.83
C ALA A 234 -37.95 -27.61 1.93
N VAL A 235 -39.19 -27.14 1.99
CA VAL A 235 -40.24 -27.79 2.78
C VAL A 235 -40.30 -29.25 2.33
N PRO A 236 -40.20 -30.26 3.23
CA PRO A 236 -40.42 -31.63 2.83
C PRO A 236 -41.88 -31.76 2.41
N THR A 237 -42.14 -31.99 1.13
CA THR A 237 -43.48 -32.32 0.65
C THR A 237 -43.76 -33.76 1.01
N ASP A 238 -44.67 -33.95 1.97
CA ASP A 238 -45.32 -35.22 2.26
C ASP A 238 -46.17 -35.64 1.04
N ASP A 239 -45.93 -36.86 0.56
CA ASP A 239 -46.56 -37.42 -0.63
C ASP A 239 -48.03 -37.78 -0.36
N GLY A 240 -48.94 -37.31 -1.21
CA GLY A 240 -50.20 -38.00 -1.46
C GLY A 240 -51.44 -37.13 -1.63
N ASN A 241 -51.65 -36.62 -2.84
CA ASN A 241 -52.81 -37.06 -3.65
C ASN A 241 -52.84 -36.41 -5.03
N VAL A 242 -53.20 -37.26 -5.99
CA VAL A 242 -53.23 -37.05 -7.44
C VAL A 242 -54.48 -36.30 -7.86
N VAL A 243 -54.35 -35.26 -8.72
CA VAL A 243 -55.33 -34.97 -9.79
C VAL A 243 -54.62 -34.38 -11.04
N SER A 244 -54.95 -34.97 -12.19
CA SER A 244 -54.70 -34.60 -13.61
C SER A 244 -54.73 -33.08 -13.92
N VAL A 245 -53.99 -32.52 -14.90
CA VAL A 245 -54.09 -32.72 -16.38
C VAL A 245 -52.80 -32.22 -17.11
N SER A 246 -52.53 -32.74 -18.32
CA SER A 246 -51.38 -32.54 -19.24
C SER A 246 -51.30 -31.15 -19.93
N PRO A 247 -50.42 -30.92 -20.94
CA PRO A 247 -48.96 -30.86 -20.93
C PRO A 247 -48.46 -29.57 -21.61
N GLU A 248 -47.76 -28.65 -20.93
CA GLU A 248 -47.20 -27.50 -21.66
C GLU A 248 -45.92 -26.97 -21.01
N SER A 249 -44.86 -27.05 -21.81
CA SER A 249 -43.62 -26.26 -21.74
C SER A 249 -42.98 -26.07 -20.36
N THR A 250 -41.95 -26.86 -20.08
CA THR A 250 -40.81 -26.36 -19.28
C THR A 250 -40.21 -25.17 -20.02
N PRO A 251 -40.20 -23.94 -19.47
CA PRO A 251 -39.23 -22.96 -19.90
C PRO A 251 -37.87 -23.44 -19.36
N LEU A 252 -36.93 -23.65 -20.27
CA LEU A 252 -35.52 -23.68 -19.91
C LEU A 252 -35.20 -22.41 -19.11
N ILE A 253 -34.59 -22.57 -17.93
CA ILE A 253 -34.00 -21.45 -17.19
C ILE A 253 -32.89 -20.89 -18.07
N ASP A 254 -33.19 -19.83 -18.79
CA ASP A 254 -32.22 -19.04 -19.53
C ASP A 254 -31.44 -18.19 -18.52
N ARG A 255 -30.17 -18.57 -18.31
CA ARG A 255 -29.21 -17.69 -17.64
C ARG A 255 -28.98 -16.54 -18.60
N GLY A 256 -29.62 -15.41 -18.33
CA GLY A 256 -29.55 -14.19 -19.13
C GLY A 256 -28.18 -13.94 -19.75
N HIS A 257 -27.99 -14.48 -20.96
CA HIS A 257 -27.01 -14.02 -21.90
C HIS A 257 -27.68 -12.87 -22.62
N LYS A 258 -27.10 -11.67 -22.53
CA LYS A 258 -27.49 -10.57 -23.41
C LYS A 258 -27.30 -11.08 -24.84
N ASP A 259 -28.36 -11.16 -25.63
CA ASP A 259 -28.24 -11.42 -27.07
C ASP A 259 -27.63 -10.19 -27.72
N TRP A 260 -26.43 -10.34 -28.26
CA TRP A 260 -25.71 -9.23 -28.90
C TRP A 260 -26.33 -8.99 -30.27
N ASP A 261 -26.94 -7.83 -30.45
CA ASP A 261 -27.37 -7.41 -31.78
C ASP A 261 -26.17 -6.95 -32.62
N ALA A 262 -26.33 -6.86 -33.95
CA ALA A 262 -25.31 -6.40 -34.88
C ALA A 262 -24.72 -5.03 -34.49
N GLY A 263 -25.49 -4.17 -33.81
CA GLY A 263 -25.01 -2.91 -33.24
C GLY A 263 -24.02 -3.07 -32.08
N ASP A 264 -24.20 -4.08 -31.22
CA ASP A 264 -23.29 -4.37 -30.11
C ASP A 264 -21.96 -4.96 -30.61
N TYR A 265 -21.99 -5.77 -31.67
CA TYR A 265 -20.77 -6.21 -32.35
C TYR A 265 -20.04 -5.06 -33.05
N LEU A 266 -20.77 -4.13 -33.66
CA LEU A 266 -20.18 -2.96 -34.31
C LEU A 266 -19.52 -2.03 -33.28
N THR A 267 -20.16 -1.78 -32.13
CA THR A 267 -19.58 -0.93 -31.09
C THR A 267 -18.34 -1.56 -30.47
N LEU A 268 -18.36 -2.86 -30.15
CA LEU A 268 -17.18 -3.55 -29.59
C LEU A 268 -16.02 -3.62 -30.59
N THR A 269 -16.28 -3.80 -31.87
CA THR A 269 -15.24 -3.77 -32.92
C THR A 269 -14.63 -2.37 -33.06
N PHE A 270 -15.42 -1.30 -32.98
CA PHE A 270 -14.89 0.08 -32.95
C PHE A 270 -14.04 0.35 -31.70
N VAL A 271 -14.48 -0.10 -30.51
CA VAL A 271 -13.71 0.04 -29.27
C VAL A 271 -12.37 -0.70 -29.38
N LEU A 272 -12.36 -1.93 -29.89
CA LEU A 272 -11.14 -2.70 -30.10
C LEU A 272 -10.19 -2.04 -31.12
N LEU A 273 -10.72 -1.47 -32.21
CA LEU A 273 -9.93 -0.74 -33.20
C LEU A 273 -9.31 0.55 -32.63
N ILE A 274 -10.04 1.26 -31.76
CA ILE A 274 -9.51 2.46 -31.07
C ILE A 274 -8.38 2.06 -30.11
N VAL A 275 -8.58 1.00 -29.32
CA VAL A 275 -7.54 0.48 -28.40
C VAL A 275 -6.29 0.05 -29.19
N LEU A 276 -6.46 -0.64 -30.32
CA LEU A 276 -5.37 -1.04 -31.21
C LEU A 276 -4.62 0.18 -31.78
N LEU A 277 -5.36 1.21 -32.21
CA LEU A 277 -4.78 2.45 -32.74
C LEU A 277 -3.97 3.19 -31.67
N VAL A 278 -4.48 3.30 -30.45
CA VAL A 278 -3.75 3.91 -29.32
C VAL A 278 -2.48 3.11 -29.00
N ALA A 279 -2.56 1.77 -28.99
CA ALA A 279 -1.39 0.92 -28.78
C ALA A 279 -0.32 1.14 -29.87
N LEU A 280 -0.72 1.24 -31.14
CA LEU A 280 0.20 1.52 -32.25
C LEU A 280 0.83 2.91 -32.14
N VAL A 281 0.08 3.93 -31.73
CA VAL A 281 0.62 5.28 -31.48
C VAL A 281 1.63 5.28 -30.34
N VAL A 282 1.35 4.57 -29.24
CA VAL A 282 2.29 4.43 -28.12
C VAL A 282 3.57 3.72 -28.55
N ILE A 283 3.45 2.61 -29.29
CA ILE A 283 4.61 1.88 -29.83
C ILE A 283 5.40 2.77 -30.78
N PHE A 284 4.73 3.54 -31.65
CA PHE A 284 5.38 4.47 -32.57
C PHE A 284 6.16 5.55 -31.81
N VAL A 285 5.56 6.20 -30.81
CA VAL A 285 6.21 7.22 -29.97
C VAL A 285 7.41 6.66 -29.22
N LEU A 286 7.30 5.45 -28.66
CA LEU A 286 8.42 4.77 -27.99
C LEU A 286 9.53 4.41 -28.98
N SER A 287 9.18 3.94 -30.18
CA SER A 287 10.14 3.62 -31.24
C SER A 287 10.87 4.87 -31.75
N GLU A 288 10.17 6.00 -31.88
CA GLU A 288 10.75 7.29 -32.24
C GLU A 288 11.68 7.83 -31.15
N ARG A 289 11.26 7.76 -29.88
CA ARG A 289 12.10 8.16 -28.75
C ARG A 289 13.39 7.34 -28.72
N LYS A 290 13.31 6.03 -28.95
CA LYS A 290 14.49 5.15 -29.04
C LYS A 290 15.41 5.53 -30.23
N ARG A 291 14.84 5.74 -31.42
CA ARG A 291 15.60 6.18 -32.61
C ARG A 291 16.29 7.54 -32.40
N ARG A 292 15.63 8.51 -31.76
CA ARG A 292 16.21 9.83 -31.43
C ARG A 292 17.34 9.71 -30.41
N TYR A 293 17.20 8.82 -29.42
CA TYR A 293 18.24 8.55 -28.43
C TYR A 293 19.48 7.90 -29.05
N GLU A 294 19.29 6.94 -29.96
CA GLU A 294 20.38 6.27 -30.68
C GLU A 294 21.11 7.22 -31.65
N ARG A 295 20.41 8.12 -32.34
CA ARG A 295 21.01 9.15 -33.20
C ARG A 295 21.90 10.12 -32.40
N LYS A 296 21.45 10.58 -31.22
CA LYS A 296 22.24 11.42 -30.30
C LYS A 296 23.49 10.70 -29.77
N ARG A 297 23.38 9.39 -29.52
CA ARG A 297 24.52 8.58 -29.04
C ARG A 297 25.55 8.31 -30.14
N ARG A 298 25.12 8.16 -31.40
CA ARG A 298 26.02 8.02 -32.56
C ARG A 298 26.74 9.34 -32.90
N SER A 299 26.06 10.49 -32.84
CA SER A 299 26.70 11.81 -33.05
C SER A 299 27.69 12.17 -31.93
N ALA A 300 27.39 11.83 -30.67
CA ALA A 300 28.32 12.01 -29.55
C ALA A 300 29.59 11.14 -29.66
N ARG A 301 29.47 9.93 -30.23
CA ARG A 301 30.62 9.05 -30.50
C ARG A 301 31.47 9.51 -31.68
N ALA A 302 30.84 10.08 -32.73
CA ALA A 302 31.56 10.68 -33.86
C ALA A 302 32.36 11.93 -33.45
N LYS A 303 31.83 12.75 -32.52
CA LYS A 303 32.51 13.94 -32.00
C LYS A 303 33.74 13.62 -31.13
N LYS A 304 33.83 12.40 -30.58
CA LYS A 304 34.97 11.90 -29.80
C LYS A 304 36.09 11.25 -30.63
N ARG A 305 35.96 11.18 -31.96
CA ARG A 305 36.93 10.52 -32.87
C ARG A 305 37.61 11.46 -33.86
N ARG A 306 37.60 12.80 -33.64
CA ARG A 306 38.45 13.70 -34.42
C ARG A 306 39.82 13.82 -33.74
N PRO A 307 40.91 13.31 -34.34
CA PRO A 307 42.24 13.64 -33.89
C PRO A 307 42.57 15.09 -34.31
N TYR A 308 43.29 15.79 -33.44
CA TYR A 308 43.99 17.03 -33.77
C TYR A 308 45.12 16.74 -34.77
#